data_AF-A0A238WAP0-F1
#
_entry.id   AF-A0A238WAP0-F1
#
_cell.length_a   1.000
_cell.length_b   1.000
_cell.length_c   1.000
_cell.angle_alpha   90.00
_cell.angle_beta   90.00
_cell.angle_gamma   90.00
#
_symmetry.space_group_name_H-M   'P 1'
#
loop_
_entity.id
_entity.type
_entity.pdbx_description
1 polymer ?
#
loop_
_entity_poly.entity_id
_entity_poly.type
_entity_poly.pdbx_seq_one_letter_code
_entity_poly.pdbx_strand_id
1 'polypeptide(L)'
;MGDNRRRRSWRQLACFALAIVFSAGLSTAPAIAESDSGERECQDVTVPVALSAGTPKNQHIFGRLCVPAGQSPDTIQVLVHGITYTHEYWHFPDPSEGTARYDYSMAANDAGYATLAIDRIGSGRSSHPLSTLIDIDTNAYTVH
;
A
#
# COMPACT_ATOMS: atom_id res chain seq x y z
N MET A 1 -40.69 -69.09 31.10
CA MET A 1 -40.47 -69.73 29.77
C MET A 1 -41.09 -68.79 28.74
N GLY A 2 -40.31 -67.87 28.18
CA GLY A 2 -39.71 -68.11 26.87
C GLY A 2 -40.56 -67.36 25.83
N ASP A 3 -40.48 -66.04 25.78
CA ASP A 3 -39.47 -65.27 25.03
C ASP A 3 -39.91 -64.99 23.59
N ASN A 4 -39.57 -63.75 23.20
CA ASN A 4 -39.04 -63.36 21.90
C ASN A 4 -39.98 -62.80 20.82
N ARG A 5 -39.60 -61.55 20.51
CA ARG A 5 -39.31 -61.01 19.16
C ARG A 5 -40.53 -60.56 18.36
N ARG A 6 -40.50 -59.44 17.66
CA ARG A 6 -39.41 -58.53 17.28
C ARG A 6 -40.03 -57.24 16.75
N ARG A 7 -39.57 -56.13 17.33
CA ARG A 7 -39.00 -54.94 16.66
C ARG A 7 -39.76 -54.25 15.51
N ARG A 8 -39.88 -52.93 15.72
CA ARG A 8 -39.86 -51.78 14.78
C ARG A 8 -41.21 -51.31 14.21
N SER A 9 -42.01 -50.69 15.09
CA SER A 9 -42.91 -49.57 14.75
C SER A 9 -42.07 -48.27 14.79
N TRP A 10 -41.95 -47.56 13.67
CA TRP A 10 -42.89 -46.56 13.15
C TRP A 10 -42.81 -45.23 13.90
N ARG A 11 -42.40 -44.22 13.13
CA ARG A 11 -42.44 -42.78 13.38
C ARG A 11 -43.60 -42.41 14.32
N GLN A 12 -43.35 -41.55 15.31
CA GLN A 12 -43.91 -40.19 15.39
C GLN A 12 -43.49 -39.51 16.72
N LEU A 13 -42.99 -38.29 16.57
CA LEU A 13 -43.25 -37.10 17.38
C LEU A 13 -43.37 -37.24 18.91
N ALA A 14 -42.44 -36.60 19.63
CA ALA A 14 -42.82 -35.71 20.72
C ALA A 14 -41.66 -34.77 21.07
N CYS A 15 -41.92 -33.48 20.90
CA CYS A 15 -41.17 -32.38 21.47
C CYS A 15 -40.88 -32.63 22.95
N PHE A 16 -39.66 -32.40 23.41
CA PHE A 16 -39.33 -31.80 24.70
C PHE A 16 -37.81 -31.83 24.86
N ALA A 17 -37.17 -30.66 24.89
CA ALA A 17 -36.23 -30.27 25.95
C ALA A 17 -35.44 -29.03 25.54
N LEU A 18 -35.66 -27.97 26.32
CA LEU A 18 -34.67 -27.02 26.83
C LEU A 18 -33.31 -26.96 26.09
N ALA A 19 -33.08 -25.84 25.40
CA ALA A 19 -31.73 -25.37 25.09
C ALA A 19 -31.64 -23.88 25.43
N ILE A 20 -31.18 -23.66 26.66
CA ILE A 20 -30.37 -22.55 27.19
C ILE A 20 -30.16 -21.38 26.20
N VAL A 21 -30.75 -20.23 26.53
CA VAL A 21 -30.43 -18.94 25.91
C VAL A 21 -28.98 -18.59 26.27
N PHE A 22 -28.06 -18.86 25.37
CA PHE A 22 -26.69 -18.36 25.45
C PHE A 22 -26.72 -16.92 24.91
N SER A 23 -26.92 -15.95 25.81
CA SER A 23 -26.73 -14.53 25.50
C SER A 23 -25.25 -14.29 25.23
N ALA A 24 -24.78 -14.61 24.03
CA ALA A 24 -23.50 -14.14 23.53
C ALA A 24 -23.65 -12.62 23.38
N GLY A 25 -23.11 -11.90 24.37
CA GLY A 25 -22.99 -10.45 24.32
C GLY A 25 -22.22 -10.11 23.05
N LEU A 26 -22.94 -9.62 22.05
CA LEU A 26 -22.39 -9.02 20.85
C LEU A 26 -21.70 -7.73 21.32
N SER A 27 -20.42 -7.84 21.67
CA SER A 27 -19.56 -6.68 21.89
C SER A 27 -19.43 -6.00 20.53
N THR A 28 -20.32 -5.05 20.27
CA THR A 28 -20.10 -4.03 19.26
C THR A 28 -18.97 -3.18 19.79
N ALA A 29 -17.73 -3.60 19.52
CA ALA A 29 -16.61 -2.68 19.61
C ALA A 29 -16.99 -1.49 18.72
N PRO A 30 -16.99 -0.24 19.23
CA PRO A 30 -17.14 0.89 18.35
C PRO A 30 -15.99 0.78 17.34
N ALA A 31 -16.32 0.75 16.05
CA ALA A 31 -15.36 1.11 15.04
C ALA A 31 -14.93 2.52 15.42
N ILE A 32 -13.70 2.66 15.92
CA ILE A 32 -13.07 3.97 16.00
C ILE A 32 -12.98 4.36 14.53
N ALA A 33 -13.91 5.19 14.08
CA ALA A 33 -13.74 5.90 12.84
C ALA A 33 -12.44 6.67 13.03
N GLU A 34 -11.39 6.24 12.34
CA GLU A 34 -10.21 7.06 12.16
C GLU A 34 -10.74 8.40 11.66
N SER A 35 -10.54 9.41 12.49
CA SER A 35 -10.81 10.79 12.12
C SER A 35 -10.01 11.04 10.85
N ASP A 36 -10.67 11.08 9.71
CA ASP A 36 -10.15 11.61 8.45
C ASP A 36 -9.88 13.10 8.65
N SER A 37 -8.83 13.38 9.42
CA SER A 37 -8.25 14.70 9.56
C SER A 37 -7.36 14.93 8.36
N GLY A 38 -7.96 15.00 7.16
CA GLY A 38 -7.26 15.21 5.90
C GLY A 38 -5.97 14.41 5.83
N GLU A 39 -6.07 13.09 5.70
CA GLU A 39 -4.85 12.31 5.53
C GLU A 39 -4.17 12.69 4.20
N ARG A 40 -2.84 12.80 4.20
CA ARG A 40 -2.08 13.15 2.98
C ARG A 40 -2.34 12.08 1.93
N GLU A 41 -2.74 12.48 0.73
CA GLU A 41 -3.07 11.53 -0.33
C GLU A 41 -1.78 11.09 -1.02
N CYS A 42 -1.37 9.85 -0.79
CA CYS A 42 -0.24 9.24 -1.46
C CYS A 42 -0.72 8.15 -2.44
N GLN A 43 -0.25 8.22 -3.67
CA GLN A 43 -0.52 7.24 -4.71
C GLN A 43 0.75 6.78 -5.42
N ASP A 44 0.76 5.50 -5.73
CA ASP A 44 1.78 4.88 -6.57
C ASP A 44 1.48 5.19 -8.04
N VAL A 45 2.50 5.64 -8.78
CA VAL A 45 2.41 5.95 -10.20
C VAL A 45 3.47 5.18 -10.98
N THR A 46 3.15 4.85 -12.22
CA THR A 46 4.07 4.20 -13.15
C THR A 46 4.09 4.99 -14.46
N VAL A 47 5.27 5.41 -14.89
CA VAL A 47 5.46 6.19 -16.10
C VAL A 47 6.20 5.35 -17.14
N PRO A 48 5.62 5.08 -18.32
CA PRO A 48 6.33 4.40 -19.40
C PRO A 48 7.46 5.27 -19.96
N VAL A 49 8.67 4.70 -20.05
CA VAL A 49 9.87 5.39 -20.52
C VAL A 49 10.60 4.58 -21.59
N ALA A 50 11.31 5.30 -22.45
CA ALA A 50 12.33 4.73 -23.33
C ALA A 50 13.69 4.87 -22.63
N LEU A 51 14.66 4.02 -22.97
CA LEU A 51 16.01 4.12 -22.40
C LEU A 51 16.87 5.17 -23.13
N SER A 52 16.51 5.51 -24.37
CA SER A 52 17.19 6.55 -25.13
C SER A 52 16.30 7.13 -26.23
N ALA A 53 16.73 8.25 -26.82
CA ALA A 53 16.01 8.92 -27.89
C ALA A 53 15.73 7.98 -29.07
N GLY A 54 14.49 7.98 -29.54
CA GLY A 54 14.05 7.16 -30.69
C GLY A 54 13.85 5.67 -30.40
N THR A 55 14.03 5.21 -29.16
CA THR A 55 13.74 3.82 -28.77
C THR A 55 12.32 3.65 -28.22
N PRO A 56 11.74 2.43 -28.24
CA PRO A 56 10.39 2.20 -27.73
C PRO A 56 10.27 2.49 -26.22
N LYS A 57 9.12 3.03 -25.79
CA LYS A 57 8.78 3.22 -24.37
C LYS A 57 8.31 1.91 -23.72
N ASN A 58 9.19 0.91 -23.70
CA ASN A 58 8.88 -0.44 -23.20
C ASN A 58 9.44 -0.70 -21.79
N GLN A 59 10.00 0.31 -21.14
CA GLN A 59 10.41 0.28 -19.73
C GLN A 59 9.47 1.18 -18.92
N HIS A 60 9.62 1.15 -17.60
CA HIS A 60 8.85 2.01 -16.71
C HIS A 60 9.67 2.55 -15.54
N ILE A 61 9.31 3.76 -15.12
CA ILE A 61 9.73 4.37 -13.86
C ILE A 61 8.56 4.31 -12.88
N PHE A 62 8.80 3.73 -11.71
CA PHE A 62 7.90 3.83 -10.57
C PHE A 62 8.11 5.17 -9.85
N GLY A 63 7.03 5.74 -9.32
CA GLY A 63 7.12 6.80 -8.33
C GLY A 63 6.00 6.74 -7.30
N ARG A 64 6.23 7.38 -6.15
CA ARG A 64 5.21 7.64 -5.14
C ARG A 64 4.92 9.15 -5.14
N LEU A 65 3.72 9.51 -5.59
CA LEU A 65 3.21 10.86 -5.55
C LEU A 65 2.47 11.07 -4.24
N CYS A 66 2.86 12.06 -3.45
CA CYS A 66 2.12 12.48 -2.26
C CYS A 66 1.72 13.94 -2.40
N VAL A 67 0.49 14.24 -2.00
CA VAL A 67 -0.12 15.56 -2.07
C VAL A 67 -0.41 16.05 -0.64
N PRO A 68 -0.15 17.34 -0.33
CA PRO A 68 -0.50 17.90 0.96
C PRO A 68 -2.00 17.81 1.23
N ALA A 69 -2.35 17.45 2.45
CA ALA A 69 -3.73 17.33 2.89
C ALA A 69 -4.53 18.63 2.70
N GLY A 70 -5.73 18.51 2.12
CA GLY A 70 -6.67 19.62 1.98
C GLY A 70 -6.19 20.77 1.06
N GLN A 71 -5.14 20.54 0.28
CA GLN A 71 -4.54 21.56 -0.60
C GLN A 71 -4.42 21.02 -2.03
N SER A 72 -4.47 21.94 -3.00
CA SER A 72 -4.11 21.67 -4.39
C SER A 72 -2.77 22.36 -4.65
N PRO A 73 -1.65 21.64 -4.54
CA PRO A 73 -0.33 22.24 -4.68
C PRO A 73 -0.07 22.64 -6.13
N ASP A 74 0.43 23.87 -6.32
CA ASP A 74 0.85 24.36 -7.65
C ASP A 74 2.28 23.94 -8.02
N THR A 75 3.00 23.27 -7.11
CA THR A 75 4.39 22.85 -7.30
C THR A 75 4.59 21.41 -6.85
N ILE A 76 5.25 20.62 -7.69
CA ILE A 76 5.69 19.25 -7.40
C ILE A 76 7.22 19.24 -7.31
N GLN A 77 7.76 18.68 -6.24
CA GLN A 77 9.18 18.35 -6.12
C GLN A 77 9.42 16.92 -6.59
N VAL A 78 10.22 16.76 -7.66
CA VAL A 78 10.64 15.44 -8.14
C VAL A 78 11.88 15.00 -7.37
N LEU A 79 11.77 13.90 -6.62
CA LEU A 79 12.80 13.46 -5.69
C LEU A 79 13.52 12.23 -6.28
N VAL A 80 14.82 12.39 -6.53
CA VAL A 80 15.66 11.38 -7.19
C VAL A 80 16.70 10.86 -6.21
N HIS A 81 16.68 9.56 -5.92
CA HIS A 81 17.59 8.94 -4.96
C HIS A 81 19.02 8.75 -5.49
N GLY A 82 19.97 8.59 -4.57
CA GLY A 82 21.36 8.23 -4.86
C GLY A 82 21.54 6.77 -5.28
N ILE A 83 22.77 6.38 -5.62
CA ILE A 83 23.09 4.98 -5.95
C ILE A 83 22.86 4.12 -4.69
N THR A 84 22.38 2.88 -4.86
CA THR A 84 22.01 1.89 -3.81
C THR A 84 20.69 2.12 -3.07
N TYR A 85 19.92 3.14 -3.43
CA TYR A 85 18.65 3.46 -2.78
C TYR A 85 17.45 3.27 -3.73
N THR A 86 16.26 3.58 -3.21
CA THR A 86 14.97 3.65 -3.91
C THR A 86 14.27 4.95 -3.46
N HIS A 87 13.02 5.16 -3.86
CA HIS A 87 12.13 6.23 -3.40
C HIS A 87 12.02 6.30 -1.87
N GLU A 88 12.22 5.19 -1.16
CA GLU A 88 12.19 5.10 0.31
C GLU A 88 13.24 5.98 0.99
N TYR A 89 14.31 6.36 0.28
CA TYR A 89 15.28 7.34 0.81
C TYR A 89 14.62 8.67 1.19
N TRP A 90 13.56 9.07 0.48
CA TRP A 90 12.84 10.31 0.73
C TRP A 90 11.68 10.16 1.70
N HIS A 91 11.38 8.93 2.13
CA HIS A 91 10.37 8.57 3.12
C HIS A 91 11.03 7.64 4.16
N PHE A 92 12.13 8.10 4.73
CA PHE A 92 12.97 7.26 5.56
C PHE A 92 12.34 7.08 6.96
N PRO A 93 12.16 5.85 7.46
CA PRO A 93 11.54 5.61 8.75
C PRO A 93 12.42 6.15 9.88
N ASP A 94 11.78 6.77 10.87
CA ASP A 94 12.47 7.20 12.07
C ASP A 94 12.63 6.03 13.06
N PRO A 95 13.85 5.71 13.50
CA PRO A 95 14.06 4.68 14.52
C PRO A 95 13.50 5.08 15.89
N SER A 96 13.22 6.36 16.14
CA SER A 96 12.36 6.78 17.24
C SER A 96 10.89 6.68 16.81
N GLU A 97 10.19 5.72 17.39
CA GLU A 97 8.75 5.50 17.16
C GLU A 97 7.95 6.81 17.26
N GLY A 98 7.15 7.10 16.24
CA GLY A 98 6.19 8.21 16.24
C GLY A 98 6.72 9.58 15.79
N THR A 99 7.96 9.68 15.29
CA THR A 99 8.47 10.92 14.68
C THR A 99 8.72 10.77 13.18
N ALA A 100 8.65 11.87 12.44
CA ALA A 100 8.89 11.93 10.99
C ALA A 100 10.19 12.68 10.66
N ARG A 101 11.18 12.62 11.56
CA ARG A 101 12.36 13.48 11.51
C ARG A 101 13.18 13.33 10.23
N TYR A 102 13.20 12.13 9.66
CA TYR A 102 13.98 11.78 8.48
C TYR A 102 13.13 11.64 7.21
N ASP A 103 11.84 11.98 7.29
CA ASP A 103 10.93 11.93 6.17
C ASP A 103 10.86 13.29 5.47
N TYR A 104 11.69 13.45 4.43
CA TYR A 104 11.70 14.65 3.61
C TYR A 104 10.36 14.85 2.89
N SER A 105 9.74 13.77 2.43
CA SER A 105 8.45 13.84 1.72
C SER A 105 7.37 14.44 2.63
N MET A 106 7.32 14.01 3.89
CA MET A 106 6.41 14.61 4.87
C MET A 106 6.73 16.08 5.12
N ALA A 107 8.01 16.41 5.34
CA ALA A 107 8.42 17.80 5.57
C ALA A 107 8.05 18.73 4.39
N ALA A 108 8.21 18.26 3.15
CA ALA A 108 7.84 19.02 1.95
C ALA A 108 6.32 19.16 1.79
N ASN A 109 5.56 18.09 2.07
CA ASN A 109 4.10 18.14 2.04
C ASN A 109 3.55 19.10 3.11
N ASP A 110 4.11 19.09 4.31
CA ASP A 110 3.71 20.01 5.38
C ASP A 110 4.04 21.48 5.05
N ALA A 111 5.04 21.70 4.18
CA ALA A 111 5.36 23.00 3.61
C ALA A 111 4.50 23.38 2.39
N GLY A 112 3.52 22.56 2.00
CA GLY A 112 2.57 22.83 0.91
C GLY A 112 3.03 22.38 -0.48
N TYR A 113 4.10 21.60 -0.60
CA TYR A 113 4.58 21.05 -1.87
C TYR A 113 4.10 19.62 -2.07
N ALA A 114 3.62 19.27 -3.26
CA ALA A 114 3.54 17.86 -3.63
C ALA A 114 4.94 17.29 -3.84
N THR A 115 5.09 16.00 -3.60
CA THR A 115 6.35 15.27 -3.81
C THR A 115 6.13 14.07 -4.71
N LEU A 116 7.00 13.87 -5.70
CA LEU A 116 7.07 12.67 -6.51
C LEU A 116 8.43 12.01 -6.31
N ALA A 117 8.51 11.04 -5.39
CA ALA A 117 9.72 10.26 -5.17
C ALA A 117 9.78 9.10 -6.16
N ILE A 118 10.78 9.08 -7.04
CA ILE A 118 10.90 8.08 -8.10
C ILE A 118 11.93 7.01 -7.75
N ASP A 119 11.69 5.78 -8.22
CA ASP A 119 12.73 4.77 -8.34
C ASP A 119 13.44 4.98 -9.68
N ARG A 120 14.75 5.23 -9.67
CA ARG A 120 15.53 5.33 -10.91
C ARG A 120 15.46 4.02 -11.70
N ILE A 121 15.67 4.08 -13.02
CA ILE A 121 15.76 2.88 -13.86
C ILE A 121 16.84 1.92 -13.32
N GLY A 122 16.50 0.64 -13.19
CA GLY A 122 17.35 -0.37 -12.57
C GLY A 122 17.33 -0.39 -11.03
N SER A 123 16.43 0.36 -10.39
CA SER A 123 16.29 0.41 -8.93
C SER A 123 14.84 0.18 -8.50
N GLY A 124 14.65 -0.33 -7.29
CA GLY A 124 13.33 -0.49 -6.66
C GLY A 124 12.30 -1.18 -7.56
N ARG A 125 11.15 -0.54 -7.72
CA ARG A 125 9.98 -1.02 -8.48
C ARG A 125 9.98 -0.58 -9.95
N SER A 126 10.97 0.20 -10.39
CA SER A 126 11.17 0.53 -11.80
C SER A 126 11.64 -0.69 -12.59
N SER A 127 11.65 -0.58 -13.92
CA SER A 127 12.21 -1.63 -14.77
C SER A 127 13.69 -1.91 -14.47
N HIS A 128 14.11 -3.17 -14.63
CA HIS A 128 15.50 -3.64 -14.44
C HIS A 128 16.06 -4.21 -15.75
N PRO A 129 16.44 -3.36 -16.72
CA PRO A 129 17.06 -3.82 -17.96
C PRO A 129 18.48 -4.33 -17.69
N LEU A 130 19.14 -4.86 -18.74
CA LEU A 130 20.53 -5.29 -18.65
C LEU A 130 21.41 -4.17 -18.09
N SER A 131 22.28 -4.49 -17.14
CA SER A 131 23.14 -3.51 -16.46
C SER A 131 24.03 -2.71 -17.41
N THR A 132 24.39 -3.29 -18.57
CA THR A 132 25.14 -2.60 -19.63
C THR A 132 24.36 -1.48 -20.32
N LEU A 133 23.04 -1.40 -20.10
CA LEU A 133 22.16 -0.33 -20.59
C LEU A 133 21.88 0.72 -19.49
N ILE A 134 22.47 0.57 -18.30
CA ILE A 134 22.25 1.49 -17.18
C ILE A 134 23.52 2.28 -16.93
N ASP A 135 23.49 3.54 -17.35
CA ASP A 135 24.54 4.53 -17.13
C ASP A 135 23.92 5.87 -16.69
N ILE A 136 24.78 6.90 -16.56
CA ILE A 136 24.37 8.24 -16.14
C ILE A 136 23.38 8.84 -17.16
N ASP A 137 23.65 8.65 -18.46
CA ASP A 137 22.85 9.25 -19.52
C ASP A 137 21.46 8.62 -19.60
N THR A 138 21.37 7.31 -19.51
CA THR A 138 20.10 6.58 -19.48
C THR A 138 19.28 6.96 -18.25
N ASN A 139 19.93 7.07 -17.09
CA ASN A 139 19.25 7.51 -15.87
C ASN A 139 18.71 8.95 -16.01
N ALA A 140 19.52 9.88 -16.52
CA ALA A 140 19.09 11.25 -16.76
C ALA A 140 17.94 11.30 -17.79
N TYR A 141 18.06 10.55 -18.88
CA TYR A 141 17.06 10.49 -19.93
C TYR A 141 15.70 10.00 -19.42
N THR A 142 15.67 9.01 -18.54
CA THR A 142 14.39 8.48 -18.00
C THR A 142 13.67 9.40 -17.02
N VAL A 143 14.30 10.52 -16.60
CA VAL A 143 13.70 11.53 -15.72
C VAL A 143 13.06 12.69 -16.51
N HIS A 144 13.46 12.89 -17.77
CA HIS A 144 13.02 13.99 -18.65
C HIS A 144 11.90 13.56 -19.61
#